data_AF-A0A139NHU0-F1
#
_entry.id   AF-A0A139NHU0-F1
#
_cell.length_a   1.000
_cell.length_b   1.000
_cell.length_c   1.000
_cell.angle_alpha   90.00
_cell.angle_beta   90.00
_cell.angle_gamma   90.00
#
_symmetry.space_group_name_H-M   'P 1'
#
loop_
_entity.id
_entity.type
_entity.pdbx_description
1 polymer ?
#
loop_
_entity_poly.entity_id
_entity_poly.type
_entity_poly.pdbx_seq_one_letter_code
_entity_poly.pdbx_strand_id
1 'polypeptide(L)'
;MQDIKSEINQETPKEDIEDLGITQVSEQKIGDELAISSNFSGYVYVMSTKENIETIRKTDFSFNNNPFKSVEKGSYHDFNIRYHGKTYFAIKQIKVESINSLKISSDYTGKILLVLRGNNS
;
A
#
# COMPACT_ATOMS: atom_id res chain seq x y z
N MET A 1 -22.35 -7.38 31.21
CA MET A 1 -21.07 -7.12 30.52
C MET A 1 -21.23 -7.64 29.10
N GLN A 2 -21.28 -6.76 28.10
CA GLN A 2 -21.26 -7.15 26.70
C GLN A 2 -19.80 -7.19 26.25
N ASP A 3 -19.39 -8.31 25.66
CA ASP A 3 -18.04 -8.55 25.18
C ASP A 3 -17.64 -7.55 24.09
N ILE A 4 -16.68 -6.68 24.41
CA ILE A 4 -16.04 -5.75 23.48
C ILE A 4 -14.97 -6.53 22.68
N LYS A 5 -15.41 -7.47 21.83
CA LYS A 5 -14.51 -8.26 20.96
C LYS A 5 -15.04 -8.41 19.53
N SER A 6 -15.65 -7.36 18.98
CA SER A 6 -16.15 -7.42 17.60
C SER A 6 -15.97 -6.13 16.80
N GLU A 7 -14.94 -5.33 17.08
CA GLU A 7 -14.65 -4.09 16.33
C GLU A 7 -13.27 -4.08 15.63
N ILE A 8 -12.76 -5.23 15.18
CA ILE A 8 -11.53 -5.27 14.34
C ILE A 8 -11.74 -5.99 13.01
N ASN A 9 -12.99 -6.11 12.56
CA ASN A 9 -13.32 -6.43 11.17
C ASN A 9 -14.23 -5.33 10.63
N GLN A 10 -13.73 -4.08 10.59
CA GLN A 10 -14.28 -3.15 9.61
C GLN A 10 -13.82 -3.64 8.25
N GLU A 11 -14.61 -4.55 7.67
CA GLU A 11 -14.59 -4.79 6.23
C GLU A 11 -14.64 -3.42 5.57
N THR A 12 -13.55 -3.09 4.87
CA THR A 12 -13.45 -1.84 4.13
C THR A 12 -14.61 -1.83 3.14
N PRO A 13 -15.39 -0.74 3.02
CA PRO A 13 -16.49 -0.68 2.07
C PRO A 13 -16.00 -1.12 0.68
N LYS A 14 -16.65 -2.14 0.12
CA LYS A 14 -16.25 -2.86 -1.11
C LYS A 14 -16.23 -2.00 -2.39
N GLU A 15 -16.55 -0.71 -2.32
CA GLU A 15 -17.02 0.02 -3.49
C GLU A 15 -15.94 0.61 -4.41
N ASP A 16 -14.63 0.58 -4.08
CA ASP A 16 -13.59 1.18 -4.96
C ASP A 16 -12.31 0.31 -5.13
N ILE A 17 -12.32 -0.96 -4.73
CA ILE A 17 -11.10 -1.78 -4.58
C ILE A 17 -11.07 -2.97 -5.55
N GLU A 18 -12.22 -3.59 -5.84
CA GLU A 18 -12.31 -4.81 -6.65
C GLU A 18 -11.92 -4.58 -8.12
N ASP A 19 -12.35 -3.46 -8.73
CA ASP A 19 -12.02 -3.11 -10.12
C ASP A 19 -10.53 -2.76 -10.34
N LEU A 20 -9.82 -2.46 -9.25
CA LEU A 20 -8.40 -2.14 -9.31
C LEU A 20 -7.51 -3.38 -9.25
N GLY A 21 -8.04 -4.58 -8.95
CA GLY A 21 -7.20 -5.78 -8.78
C GLY A 21 -6.30 -5.70 -7.54
N ILE A 22 -6.74 -4.96 -6.52
CA ILE A 22 -6.04 -4.84 -5.24
C ILE A 22 -6.28 -6.13 -4.44
N THR A 23 -5.19 -6.75 -4.02
CA THR A 23 -5.21 -8.02 -3.28
C THR A 23 -5.01 -7.83 -1.78
N GLN A 24 -4.37 -6.74 -1.37
CA GLN A 24 -4.10 -6.43 0.04
C GLN A 24 -3.90 -4.94 0.25
N VAL A 25 -4.43 -4.43 1.36
CA VAL A 25 -4.21 -3.07 1.86
C VAL A 25 -3.75 -3.17 3.31
N SER A 26 -2.68 -2.47 3.68
CA SER A 26 -2.15 -2.55 5.04
C SER A 26 -1.43 -1.28 5.46
N GLU A 27 -1.74 -0.77 6.66
CA GLU A 27 -0.95 0.28 7.29
C GLU A 27 0.30 -0.32 7.96
N GLN A 28 1.48 0.21 7.62
CA GLN A 28 2.77 -0.37 8.03
C GLN A 28 3.69 0.70 8.61
N LYS A 29 4.49 0.34 9.62
CA LYS A 29 5.67 1.13 10.01
C LYS A 29 6.87 0.67 9.17
N ILE A 30 7.79 1.58 8.93
CA ILE A 30 9.03 1.24 8.24
C ILE A 30 9.84 0.25 9.07
N GLY A 31 10.39 -0.77 8.39
CA GLY A 31 11.15 -1.86 9.02
C GLY A 31 10.32 -3.03 9.53
N ASP A 32 8.99 -2.89 9.64
CA ASP A 32 8.09 -4.01 9.94
C ASP A 32 8.02 -4.97 8.74
N GLU A 33 7.87 -6.26 9.03
CA GLU A 33 7.67 -7.29 8.01
C GLU A 33 6.17 -7.53 7.82
N LEU A 34 5.68 -7.29 6.60
CA LEU A 34 4.33 -7.63 6.18
C LEU A 34 4.31 -9.04 5.60
N ALA A 35 3.58 -9.94 6.25
CA ALA A 35 3.29 -11.26 5.70
C ALA A 35 2.30 -11.16 4.53
N ILE A 36 2.59 -11.86 3.44
CA ILE A 36 1.73 -11.97 2.26
C ILE A 36 1.22 -13.40 2.20
N SER A 37 -0.10 -13.58 2.14
CA SER A 37 -0.77 -14.87 2.32
C SER A 37 -0.47 -15.90 1.23
N SER A 38 0.04 -15.47 0.07
CA SER A 38 0.38 -16.32 -1.07
C SER A 38 1.56 -15.73 -1.84
N ASN A 39 2.19 -16.52 -2.74
CA ASN A 39 3.22 -16.01 -3.63
C ASN A 39 2.65 -14.90 -4.52
N PHE A 40 3.01 -13.66 -4.20
CA PHE A 40 2.49 -12.48 -4.87
C PHE A 40 3.44 -11.98 -5.96
N SER A 41 2.86 -11.70 -7.12
CA SER A 41 3.51 -11.03 -8.24
C SER A 41 2.61 -9.89 -8.71
N GLY A 42 3.18 -8.71 -8.87
CA GLY A 42 2.39 -7.52 -9.16
C GLY A 42 3.11 -6.24 -8.78
N TYR A 43 2.34 -5.26 -8.32
CA TYR A 43 2.84 -3.96 -7.90
C TYR A 43 2.53 -3.72 -6.43
N VAL A 44 3.52 -3.17 -5.74
CA VAL A 44 3.37 -2.64 -4.38
C VAL A 44 3.42 -1.12 -4.47
N TYR A 45 2.45 -0.45 -3.86
CA TYR A 45 2.36 1.00 -3.84
C TYR A 45 2.51 1.54 -2.43
N VAL A 46 3.25 2.64 -2.30
CA VAL A 46 3.18 3.52 -1.13
C VAL A 46 2.13 4.57 -1.42
N MET A 47 1.05 4.55 -0.64
CA MET A 47 -0.04 5.49 -0.74
C MET A 47 0.12 6.61 0.29
N SER A 48 -0.31 7.81 -0.06
CA SER A 48 -0.27 8.96 0.84
C SER A 48 -1.57 9.76 0.79
N THR A 49 -1.96 10.34 1.92
CA THR A 49 -3.02 11.35 1.94
C THR A 49 -2.50 12.67 1.37
N LYS A 50 -3.40 13.62 1.10
CA LYS A 50 -3.02 14.93 0.58
C LYS A 50 -2.09 15.70 1.52
N GLU A 51 -2.22 15.52 2.82
CA GLU A 51 -1.41 16.21 3.84
C GLU A 51 0.05 15.77 3.80
N ASN A 52 0.31 14.51 3.47
CA ASN A 52 1.65 13.91 3.53
C ASN A 52 2.28 13.69 2.15
N ILE A 53 1.61 14.10 1.06
CA ILE A 53 1.98 13.74 -0.31
C ILE A 53 3.38 14.25 -0.68
N GLU A 54 3.71 15.49 -0.34
CA GLU A 54 5.00 16.10 -0.69
C GLU A 54 6.17 15.46 0.07
N THR A 55 5.95 15.06 1.32
CA THR A 55 6.94 14.34 2.12
C THR A 55 7.20 12.97 1.49
N ILE A 56 6.15 12.17 1.24
CA ILE A 56 6.29 10.84 0.63
C ILE A 56 6.89 10.90 -0.79
N ARG A 57 6.61 11.96 -1.57
CA ARG A 57 7.22 12.16 -2.89
C ARG A 57 8.74 12.30 -2.83
N LYS A 58 9.26 13.00 -1.81
CA LYS A 58 10.69 13.27 -1.62
C LYS A 58 11.42 12.15 -0.89
N THR A 59 10.70 11.30 -0.18
CA THR A 59 11.27 10.15 0.52
C THR A 59 11.63 9.03 -0.45
N ASP A 60 12.80 8.43 -0.20
CA ASP A 60 13.21 7.19 -0.84
C ASP A 60 12.70 5.98 -0.05
N PHE A 61 12.06 5.06 -0.77
CA PHE A 61 11.63 3.77 -0.25
C PHE A 61 12.30 2.68 -1.07
N SER A 62 12.65 1.58 -0.43
CA SER A 62 13.21 0.42 -1.11
C SER A 62 12.72 -0.89 -0.52
N PHE A 63 12.77 -1.93 -1.34
CA PHE A 63 12.55 -3.31 -0.94
C PHE A 63 13.66 -4.17 -1.55
N ASN A 64 14.35 -4.97 -0.71
CA ASN A 64 15.51 -5.77 -1.13
C ASN A 64 16.54 -4.94 -1.94
N ASN A 65 16.86 -3.73 -1.46
CA ASN A 65 17.75 -2.76 -2.11
C ASN A 65 17.28 -2.23 -3.48
N ASN A 66 16.07 -2.57 -3.92
CA ASN A 66 15.47 -2.02 -5.14
C ASN A 66 14.60 -0.81 -4.78
N PRO A 67 14.84 0.36 -5.40
CA PRO A 67 14.09 1.56 -5.08
C PRO A 67 12.68 1.52 -5.66
N PHE A 68 11.73 2.10 -4.93
CA PHE A 68 10.43 2.43 -5.48
C PHE A 68 10.57 3.61 -6.45
N LYS A 69 9.82 3.56 -7.53
CA LYS A 69 9.73 4.64 -8.53
C LYS A 69 8.54 5.53 -8.23
N SER A 70 8.62 6.79 -8.62
CA SER A 70 7.47 7.70 -8.57
C SER A 70 6.38 7.23 -9.53
N VAL A 71 5.13 7.35 -9.11
CA VAL A 71 3.96 7.16 -9.97
C VAL A 71 3.82 8.38 -10.89
N GLU A 72 3.71 8.14 -12.19
CA GLU A 72 3.53 9.18 -13.20
C GLU A 72 2.05 9.59 -13.29
N LYS A 73 1.81 10.90 -13.35
CA LYS A 73 0.46 11.46 -13.45
C LYS A 73 -0.21 11.00 -14.75
N GLY A 74 -1.45 10.52 -14.66
CA GLY A 74 -2.25 10.01 -15.78
C GLY A 74 -1.83 8.62 -16.27
N SER A 75 -0.88 7.96 -15.60
CA SER A 75 -0.54 6.56 -15.90
C SER A 75 -1.59 5.60 -15.34
N TYR A 76 -1.56 4.34 -15.78
CA TYR A 76 -2.35 3.24 -15.20
C TYR A 76 -2.14 3.07 -13.67
N HIS A 77 -1.02 3.57 -13.17
CA HIS A 77 -0.61 3.51 -11.77
C HIS A 77 -1.08 4.74 -10.97
N ASP A 78 -1.61 5.77 -11.63
CA ASP A 78 -2.16 6.98 -11.01
C ASP A 78 -3.62 6.72 -10.59
N PHE A 79 -3.78 6.18 -9.39
CA PHE A 79 -5.08 5.92 -8.79
C PHE A 79 -5.12 6.40 -7.34
N ASN A 80 -6.34 6.45 -6.81
CA ASN A 80 -6.57 6.66 -5.39
C ASN A 80 -7.52 5.59 -4.85
N ILE A 81 -7.50 5.41 -3.54
CA ILE A 81 -8.44 4.55 -2.81
C ILE A 81 -9.00 5.30 -1.62
N ARG A 82 -10.18 4.86 -1.15
CA ARG A 82 -10.73 5.28 0.13
C ARG A 82 -10.47 4.21 1.18
N TYR A 83 -9.79 4.56 2.27
CA TYR A 83 -9.47 3.66 3.37
C TYR A 83 -9.72 4.35 4.71
N HIS A 84 -10.51 3.72 5.59
CA HIS A 84 -11.01 4.29 6.85
C HIS A 84 -11.49 5.75 6.74
N GLY A 85 -12.30 6.04 5.72
CA GLY A 85 -12.89 7.36 5.51
C GLY A 85 -11.96 8.42 4.90
N LYS A 86 -10.69 8.11 4.66
CA LYS A 86 -9.71 9.02 4.04
C LYS A 86 -9.34 8.59 2.62
N THR A 87 -9.01 9.55 1.77
CA THR A 87 -8.51 9.31 0.41
C THR A 87 -6.99 9.23 0.41
N TYR A 88 -6.46 8.18 -0.21
CA TYR A 88 -5.04 7.93 -0.37
C TYR A 88 -4.69 7.82 -1.85
N PHE A 89 -3.62 8.48 -2.28
CA PHE A 89 -3.14 8.53 -3.66
C PHE A 89 -1.90 7.66 -3.80
N ALA A 90 -1.77 6.94 -4.92
CA ALA A 90 -0.56 6.18 -5.24
C ALA A 90 0.60 7.14 -5.58
N ILE A 91 1.66 7.12 -4.77
CA ILE A 91 2.78 8.06 -4.91
C ILE A 91 4.05 7.38 -5.40
N LYS A 92 4.37 6.21 -4.83
CA LYS A 92 5.53 5.41 -5.16
C LYS A 92 5.08 4.00 -5.50
N GLN A 93 5.79 3.33 -6.39
CA GLN A 93 5.51 1.97 -6.81
C GLN A 93 6.76 1.13 -7.02
N ILE A 94 6.65 -0.17 -6.84
CA ILE A 94 7.66 -1.15 -7.26
C ILE A 94 6.96 -2.39 -7.81
N LYS A 95 7.50 -2.95 -8.90
CA LYS A 95 7.07 -4.25 -9.40
C LYS A 95 7.82 -5.34 -8.65
N VAL A 96 7.12 -6.37 -8.21
CA VAL A 96 7.67 -7.52 -7.47
C VAL A 96 7.23 -8.81 -8.13
N GLU A 97 8.05 -9.85 -7.99
CA GLU A 97 7.80 -11.16 -8.55
C GLU A 97 8.01 -12.22 -7.47
N SER A 98 6.99 -13.05 -7.25
CA SER A 98 7.00 -14.21 -6.35
C SER A 98 7.51 -13.92 -4.94
N ILE A 99 6.94 -12.90 -4.28
CA ILE A 99 7.26 -12.57 -2.87
C ILE A 99 6.22 -13.15 -1.91
N ASN A 100 6.65 -13.51 -0.71
CA ASN A 100 5.81 -14.01 0.39
C ASN A 100 5.84 -13.11 1.63
N SER A 101 6.80 -12.18 1.70
CA SER A 101 6.85 -11.12 2.67
C SER A 101 7.43 -9.85 2.08
N LEU A 102 7.18 -8.74 2.75
CA LEU A 102 7.62 -7.42 2.34
C LEU A 102 8.13 -6.65 3.56
N LYS A 103 9.38 -6.21 3.50
CA LYS A 103 9.98 -5.31 4.49
C LYS A 103 10.54 -4.09 3.79
N ILE A 104 9.91 -2.94 4.06
CA ILE A 104 10.29 -1.67 3.43
C ILE A 104 11.42 -1.01 4.23
N SER A 105 12.42 -0.53 3.51
CA SER A 105 13.53 0.27 4.02
C SER A 105 13.36 1.73 3.58
N SER A 106 13.40 2.65 4.53
CA SER A 106 13.30 4.10 4.32
C SER A 106 13.77 4.83 5.59
N ASP A 107 14.07 6.13 5.49
CA ASP A 107 14.30 7.03 6.62
C ASP A 107 12.99 7.68 7.14
N TYR A 108 11.86 7.39 6.50
CA TYR A 108 10.56 7.88 6.92
C TYR A 108 10.13 7.33 8.27
N THR A 109 9.74 8.22 9.18
CA THR A 109 9.40 7.87 10.57
C THR A 109 7.90 7.68 10.81
N GLY A 110 7.07 8.05 9.83
CA GLY A 110 5.62 7.87 9.90
C GLY A 110 5.16 6.47 9.50
N LYS A 111 3.87 6.21 9.68
CA LYS A 111 3.23 5.05 9.06
C LYS A 111 2.93 5.33 7.60
N ILE A 112 3.03 4.30 6.78
CA ILE A 112 2.64 4.33 5.37
C ILE A 112 1.48 3.38 5.13
N LEU A 113 0.66 3.68 4.13
CA LEU A 113 -0.32 2.73 3.62
C LEU A 113 0.28 2.01 2.42
N LEU A 114 0.39 0.69 2.52
CA LEU A 114 0.81 -0.18 1.44
C LEU A 114 -0.39 -0.80 0.75
N VAL A 115 -0.37 -0.80 -0.58
CA VAL A 115 -1.39 -1.44 -1.42
C VAL A 115 -0.69 -2.41 -2.36
N LEU A 116 -1.13 -3.65 -2.37
CA LEU A 116 -0.69 -4.69 -3.30
C LEU A 116 -1.73 -4.86 -4.39
N ARG A 117 -1.31 -4.75 -5.64
CA ARG A 117 -2.15 -4.92 -6.82
C ARG A 117 -1.60 -6.05 -7.67
N GLY A 118 -2.41 -7.07 -7.93
CA GLY A 118 -2.02 -8.18 -8.79
C GLY A 118 -1.76 -7.70 -10.23
N ASN A 119 -0.98 -8.47 -10.98
CA ASN A 119 -1.00 -8.34 -12.44
C ASN A 119 -2.37 -8.85 -12.90
N ASN A 120 -3.27 -7.96 -13.33
CA ASN A 120 -4.47 -8.41 -14.02
C ASN A 120 -4.02 -9.21 -15.24
N SER A 121 -4.40 -10.49 -15.28
CA SER A 121 -4.11 -11.42 -16.37
C SER A 121 -5.07 -11.19 -17.53
#